data_AF-A0A139DC21-F1
#
_entry.id   AF-A0A139DC21-F1
#
_cell.length_a   1.000
_cell.length_b   1.000
_cell.length_c   1.000
_cell.angle_alpha   90.00
_cell.angle_beta   90.00
_cell.angle_gamma   90.00
#
_symmetry.space_group_name_H-M   'P 1'
#
loop_
_entity.id
_entity.type
_entity.pdbx_description
1 polymer ?
#
loop_
_entity_poly.entity_id
_entity_poly.type
_entity_poly.pdbx_seq_one_letter_code
_entity_poly.pdbx_strand_id
1 'polypeptide(L)'
;VLDTSRYMNNILHLDPEARHADVQPGVVCDQLRNAAEEHGLTFGPDPSTHTHCTLGGMVGNNSCGAHSVMAGKTVDNIESMEVLTYDGLRLTVGPTSEQELEEIIAAGGRKGELYAGMRDLRDKYADAIRQGFPQIRRRVSGYNLEALLPENGFNVAEALIGTEGTCAITLSARAKLIPSPPHRVLVVFGYDDICQAGDEGPAIMETGPLALEGIDDQIVSDMRRKGYGLKALEGLPEGDGWLLAEYGGDTLEEAEEKAQKALKRVGERCRDSRIYTDTAEANLVWSVRKSGAAATNAFPGEPETYPGWEDAAVDPAQVGQYLRDYRALLDRYGYRSSLYGHFGDGCIHGRVTFDLSTHEGVKKWRAFTEEAADLVVSYGGSLSGEHGDGQARAELWPRMFGPELMQAFAEFKALWDPGHRLNPHKLIEPYRMDENLRVGPDSSQMEPKPLYFTFPKDLGSFAQAAGRCVGVGKCRSGSGGIMCPSFRGTGEEQHSTRGRARLLFEMLEGNPLDTGWNSPAVHDALDMCLGCKACKHECPVQVDMATYKSEFMAHYYERNRRPKQAWTFGRIHEWSRLAGFAPKLVNTLTGLPGINQAVRAATGMS
;
A
#
# COMPACT_ATOMS: atom_id res chain seq x y z
N VAL A 1 0.60 12.98 -14.10
CA VAL A 1 -0.16 12.09 -13.18
C VAL A 1 -1.64 12.30 -13.44
N LEU A 2 -2.42 11.23 -13.60
CA LEU A 2 -3.88 11.27 -13.66
C LEU A 2 -4.42 10.73 -12.33
N ASP A 3 -4.96 11.59 -11.47
CA ASP A 3 -5.49 11.20 -10.16
C ASP A 3 -7.02 10.99 -10.24
N THR A 4 -7.46 9.74 -10.12
CA THR A 4 -8.88 9.35 -10.16
C THR A 4 -9.57 9.48 -8.80
N SER A 5 -8.83 9.54 -7.70
CA SER A 5 -9.37 9.49 -6.33
C SER A 5 -10.21 10.71 -5.94
N ARG A 6 -10.02 11.82 -6.66
CA ARG A 6 -10.72 13.09 -6.40
C ARG A 6 -12.05 13.23 -7.13
N TYR A 7 -12.10 12.80 -8.39
CA TYR A 7 -13.22 13.11 -9.30
C TYR A 7 -13.94 11.88 -9.84
N MET A 8 -13.34 10.69 -9.74
CA MET A 8 -13.91 9.43 -10.22
C MET A 8 -14.07 8.47 -9.04
N ASN A 9 -14.78 8.88 -8.00
CA ASN A 9 -14.86 8.18 -6.72
C ASN A 9 -16.27 7.80 -6.29
N ASN A 10 -17.16 7.57 -7.26
CA ASN A 10 -18.55 7.18 -7.00
C ASN A 10 -18.77 5.67 -7.20
N ILE A 11 -19.59 5.09 -6.31
CA ILE A 11 -20.31 3.84 -6.57
C ILE A 11 -21.48 4.21 -7.49
N LEU A 12 -21.46 3.73 -8.72
CA LEU A 12 -22.43 4.07 -9.75
C LEU A 12 -23.73 3.29 -9.58
N HIS A 13 -23.63 2.03 -9.19
CA HIS A 13 -24.74 1.12 -8.97
C HIS A 13 -24.33 0.03 -7.96
N LEU A 14 -25.25 -0.40 -7.11
CA LEU A 14 -25.08 -1.52 -6.18
C LEU A 14 -26.36 -2.35 -6.21
N ASP A 15 -26.22 -3.63 -6.57
CA ASP A 15 -27.31 -4.60 -6.64
C ASP A 15 -27.05 -5.73 -5.65
N PRO A 16 -27.71 -5.73 -4.47
CA PRO A 16 -27.54 -6.79 -3.49
C PRO A 16 -28.12 -8.14 -3.92
N GLU A 17 -29.15 -8.15 -4.77
CA GLU A 17 -29.79 -9.39 -5.24
C GLU A 17 -28.90 -10.10 -6.25
N ALA A 18 -28.39 -9.36 -7.23
CA ALA A 18 -27.40 -9.86 -8.19
C ALA A 18 -25.99 -9.98 -7.58
N ARG A 19 -25.74 -9.38 -6.40
CA ARG A 19 -24.46 -9.31 -5.70
C ARG A 19 -23.34 -8.66 -6.51
N HIS A 20 -23.63 -7.55 -7.17
CA HIS A 20 -22.65 -6.82 -7.98
C HIS A 20 -22.72 -5.31 -7.71
N ALA A 21 -21.61 -4.63 -7.97
CA ALA A 21 -21.54 -3.17 -7.90
C ALA A 21 -20.71 -2.60 -9.06
N ASP A 22 -21.20 -1.53 -9.70
CA ASP A 22 -20.45 -0.78 -10.68
C ASP A 22 -19.76 0.39 -9.98
N VAL A 23 -18.44 0.45 -10.08
CA VAL A 23 -17.62 1.42 -9.33
C VAL A 23 -16.64 2.17 -10.21
N GLN A 24 -16.40 3.43 -9.89
CA GLN A 24 -15.34 4.21 -10.49
C GLN A 24 -13.96 3.89 -9.83
N PRO A 25 -12.84 4.07 -10.56
CA PRO A 25 -11.51 3.67 -10.09
C PRO A 25 -11.00 4.41 -8.84
N GLY A 26 -11.57 5.57 -8.52
CA GLY A 26 -11.21 6.37 -7.35
C GLY A 26 -12.00 6.01 -6.08
N VAL A 27 -12.97 5.10 -6.16
CA VAL A 27 -13.69 4.59 -4.96
C VAL A 27 -12.67 3.94 -4.04
N VAL A 28 -12.69 4.28 -2.76
CA VAL A 28 -11.86 3.64 -1.74
C VAL A 28 -12.47 2.28 -1.37
N CYS A 29 -11.65 1.25 -1.14
CA CYS A 29 -12.12 -0.11 -0.86
C CYS A 29 -13.22 -0.13 0.23
N ASP A 30 -12.99 0.54 1.36
CA ASP A 30 -13.99 0.60 2.44
C ASP A 30 -15.29 1.33 2.07
N GLN A 31 -15.29 2.24 1.09
CA GLN A 31 -16.55 2.84 0.64
C GLN A 31 -17.46 1.78 0.01
N LEU A 32 -16.90 0.91 -0.84
CA LEU A 32 -17.65 -0.18 -1.45
C LEU A 32 -18.03 -1.24 -0.42
N ARG A 33 -17.08 -1.63 0.45
CA ARG A 33 -17.35 -2.63 1.49
C ARG A 33 -18.43 -2.17 2.46
N ASN A 34 -18.36 -0.96 3.00
CA ASN A 34 -19.37 -0.45 3.92
C ASN A 34 -20.77 -0.41 3.26
N ALA A 35 -20.85 -0.01 1.98
CA ALA A 35 -22.12 0.01 1.25
C ALA A 35 -22.69 -1.41 1.02
N ALA A 36 -21.83 -2.39 0.74
CA ALA A 36 -22.24 -3.79 0.58
C ALA A 36 -22.62 -4.45 1.92
N GLU A 37 -21.94 -4.07 3.02
CA GLU A 37 -22.12 -4.64 4.35
C GLU A 37 -23.50 -4.32 4.95
N GLU A 38 -24.15 -3.21 4.53
CA GLU A 38 -25.56 -2.91 4.84
C GLU A 38 -26.54 -4.02 4.37
N HIS A 39 -26.09 -4.86 3.43
CA HIS A 39 -26.85 -5.98 2.87
C HIS A 39 -26.28 -7.36 3.22
N GLY A 40 -25.33 -7.44 4.18
CA GLY A 40 -24.66 -8.69 4.54
C GLY A 40 -23.66 -9.20 3.49
N LEU A 41 -23.25 -8.33 2.55
CA LEU A 41 -22.28 -8.61 1.52
C LEU A 41 -20.98 -7.84 1.77
N THR A 42 -19.91 -8.16 1.05
CA THR A 42 -18.68 -7.37 1.05
C THR A 42 -17.97 -7.49 -0.31
N PHE A 43 -17.09 -6.54 -0.61
CA PHE A 43 -16.09 -6.73 -1.66
C PHE A 43 -14.91 -7.47 -1.06
N GLY A 44 -14.58 -8.62 -1.63
CA GLY A 44 -13.74 -9.63 -0.97
C GLY A 44 -12.32 -9.17 -0.63
N PRO A 45 -11.53 -8.62 -1.57
CA PRO A 45 -10.15 -8.20 -1.32
C PRO A 45 -10.04 -7.08 -0.29
N ASP A 46 -9.22 -7.29 0.74
CA ASP A 46 -9.07 -6.36 1.87
C ASP A 46 -7.59 -6.06 2.19
N PRO A 47 -6.87 -5.37 1.28
CA PRO A 47 -5.45 -5.05 1.49
C PRO A 47 -5.26 -4.26 2.78
N SER A 48 -4.05 -4.30 3.36
CA SER A 48 -3.75 -3.55 4.60
C SER A 48 -4.06 -2.04 4.53
N THR A 49 -4.15 -1.50 3.31
CA THR A 49 -4.49 -0.11 2.99
C THR A 49 -5.97 0.12 2.66
N HIS A 50 -6.88 -0.83 2.90
CA HIS A 50 -8.30 -0.80 2.51
C HIS A 50 -9.06 0.50 2.83
N THR A 51 -8.66 1.19 3.91
CA THR A 51 -9.20 2.50 4.32
C THR A 51 -8.84 3.68 3.39
N HIS A 52 -7.91 3.50 2.44
CA HIS A 52 -7.41 4.57 1.58
C HIS A 52 -6.83 4.15 0.22
N CYS A 53 -6.68 2.86 -0.08
CA CYS A 53 -6.42 2.39 -1.45
C CYS A 53 -7.69 2.48 -2.29
N THR A 54 -7.53 2.78 -3.57
CA THR A 54 -8.65 2.93 -4.51
C THR A 54 -8.82 1.66 -5.34
N LEU A 55 -10.05 1.39 -5.79
CA LEU A 55 -10.37 0.23 -6.62
C LEU A 55 -9.55 0.17 -7.90
N GLY A 56 -9.24 1.32 -8.52
CA GLY A 56 -8.35 1.40 -9.68
C GLY A 56 -6.91 1.00 -9.37
N GLY A 57 -6.42 1.32 -8.16
CA GLY A 57 -5.12 0.84 -7.69
C GLY A 57 -5.13 -0.67 -7.44
N MET A 58 -6.23 -1.19 -6.88
CA MET A 58 -6.40 -2.63 -6.66
C MET A 58 -6.46 -3.42 -7.98
N VAL A 59 -7.16 -2.88 -8.98
CA VAL A 59 -7.16 -3.40 -10.37
C VAL A 59 -5.76 -3.36 -10.97
N GLY A 60 -5.05 -2.24 -10.80
CA GLY A 60 -3.68 -2.08 -11.29
C GLY A 60 -2.72 -3.12 -10.72
N ASN A 61 -2.79 -3.39 -9.42
CA ASN A 61 -1.84 -4.26 -8.71
C ASN A 61 -2.35 -5.71 -8.53
N ASN A 62 -3.56 -6.03 -8.99
CA ASN A 62 -4.24 -7.29 -8.68
C ASN A 62 -4.26 -7.60 -7.16
N SER A 63 -4.58 -6.57 -6.36
CA SER A 63 -4.42 -6.63 -4.90
C SER A 63 -5.27 -7.71 -4.23
N CYS A 64 -4.83 -8.13 -3.05
CA CYS A 64 -5.50 -9.08 -2.17
C CYS A 64 -5.47 -8.56 -0.72
N GLY A 65 -5.50 -9.44 0.28
CA GLY A 65 -5.55 -9.03 1.68
C GLY A 65 -5.38 -10.19 2.65
N ALA A 66 -5.84 -10.00 3.89
CA ALA A 66 -5.82 -11.05 4.91
C ALA A 66 -6.87 -12.13 4.63
N HIS A 67 -8.01 -11.74 4.04
CA HIS A 67 -9.11 -12.65 3.75
C HIS A 67 -9.06 -13.22 2.34
N SER A 68 -7.92 -13.18 1.65
CA SER A 68 -7.80 -13.79 0.31
C SER A 68 -7.98 -15.30 0.33
N VAL A 69 -7.83 -15.97 1.48
CA VAL A 69 -8.21 -17.37 1.64
C VAL A 69 -9.70 -17.58 1.35
N MET A 70 -10.55 -16.67 1.83
CA MET A 70 -11.99 -16.65 1.55
C MET A 70 -12.32 -16.05 0.18
N ALA A 71 -11.67 -14.93 -0.16
CA ALA A 71 -12.13 -14.01 -1.19
C ALA A 71 -11.33 -14.04 -2.50
N GLY A 72 -10.13 -14.62 -2.51
CA GLY A 72 -9.20 -14.49 -3.63
C GLY A 72 -8.61 -13.07 -3.76
N LYS A 73 -8.17 -12.73 -4.97
CA LYS A 73 -7.54 -11.47 -5.35
C LYS A 73 -8.54 -10.57 -6.09
N THR A 74 -8.11 -9.38 -6.49
CA THR A 74 -8.94 -8.45 -7.27
C THR A 74 -9.41 -9.07 -8.58
N VAL A 75 -8.56 -9.83 -9.29
CA VAL A 75 -8.94 -10.54 -10.52
C VAL A 75 -10.14 -11.47 -10.34
N ASP A 76 -10.24 -12.15 -9.19
CA ASP A 76 -11.34 -13.07 -8.91
C ASP A 76 -12.67 -12.35 -8.62
N ASN A 77 -12.60 -11.05 -8.29
CA ASN A 77 -13.72 -10.24 -7.81
C ASN A 77 -14.16 -9.16 -8.81
N ILE A 78 -13.56 -9.09 -10.01
CA ILE A 78 -14.00 -8.18 -11.07
C ILE A 78 -14.54 -9.01 -12.24
N GLU A 79 -15.75 -8.69 -12.69
CA GLU A 79 -16.39 -9.38 -13.81
C GLU A 79 -16.06 -8.72 -15.14
N SER A 80 -16.16 -7.39 -15.20
CA SER A 80 -15.92 -6.60 -16.41
C SER A 80 -15.38 -5.22 -16.06
N MET A 81 -14.74 -4.58 -17.02
CA MET A 81 -14.21 -3.23 -16.87
C MET A 81 -14.55 -2.38 -18.10
N GLU A 82 -14.76 -1.10 -17.87
CA GLU A 82 -14.66 -0.11 -18.93
C GLU A 82 -13.26 0.49 -18.91
N VAL A 83 -12.59 0.49 -20.06
CA VAL A 83 -11.20 0.94 -20.18
C VAL A 83 -11.04 1.97 -21.30
N LEU A 84 -9.99 2.77 -21.17
CA LEU A 84 -9.53 3.74 -22.17
C LEU A 84 -8.08 3.43 -22.53
N THR A 85 -7.84 3.15 -23.80
CA THR A 85 -6.49 2.99 -24.36
C THR A 85 -5.83 4.37 -24.57
N TYR A 86 -4.51 4.38 -24.78
CA TYR A 86 -3.79 5.64 -24.99
C TYR A 86 -4.24 6.41 -26.24
N ASP A 87 -4.62 5.70 -27.31
CA ASP A 87 -5.08 6.29 -28.58
C ASP A 87 -6.52 6.82 -28.51
N GLY A 88 -7.21 6.63 -27.38
CA GLY A 88 -8.56 7.14 -27.13
C GLY A 88 -9.68 6.14 -27.40
N LEU A 89 -9.39 4.90 -27.80
CA LEU A 89 -10.42 3.86 -27.87
C LEU A 89 -10.94 3.55 -26.46
N ARG A 90 -12.25 3.76 -26.28
CA ARG A 90 -13.02 3.40 -25.08
C ARG A 90 -13.85 2.15 -25.37
N LEU A 91 -13.78 1.16 -24.49
CA LEU A 91 -14.47 -0.12 -24.65
C LEU A 91 -14.74 -0.80 -23.30
N THR A 92 -15.78 -1.63 -23.26
CA THR A 92 -16.02 -2.58 -22.18
C THR A 92 -15.34 -3.91 -22.51
N VAL A 93 -14.65 -4.48 -21.53
CA VAL A 93 -13.90 -5.74 -21.60
C VAL A 93 -14.36 -6.70 -20.50
N GLY A 94 -14.27 -8.00 -20.77
CA GLY A 94 -14.70 -9.08 -19.88
C GLY A 94 -14.52 -10.45 -20.56
N PRO A 95 -15.14 -11.51 -20.02
CA PRO A 95 -15.28 -12.80 -20.69
C PRO A 95 -15.82 -12.60 -22.11
N THR A 96 -15.23 -13.28 -23.09
CA THR A 96 -15.62 -13.18 -24.50
C THR A 96 -15.67 -14.58 -25.09
N SER A 97 -16.86 -15.05 -25.46
CA SER A 97 -16.98 -16.36 -26.11
C SER A 97 -16.30 -16.37 -27.49
N GLU A 98 -15.92 -17.54 -28.00
CA GLU A 98 -15.31 -17.65 -29.34
C GLU A 98 -16.20 -17.05 -30.44
N GLN A 99 -17.53 -17.19 -30.32
CA GLN A 99 -18.46 -16.55 -31.25
C GLN A 99 -18.39 -15.02 -31.18
N GLU A 100 -18.45 -14.44 -29.97
CA GLU A 100 -18.34 -12.99 -29.78
C GLU A 100 -16.96 -12.47 -30.24
N LEU A 101 -15.90 -13.25 -30.03
CA LEU A 101 -14.56 -12.93 -30.49
C LEU A 101 -14.51 -12.83 -32.02
N GLU A 102 -15.05 -13.81 -32.73
CA GLU A 102 -15.16 -13.78 -34.20
C GLU A 102 -15.99 -12.60 -34.69
N GLU A 103 -17.11 -12.29 -34.04
CA GLU A 103 -17.95 -11.15 -34.37
C GLU A 103 -17.22 -9.81 -34.17
N ILE A 104 -16.48 -9.65 -33.07
CA ILE A 104 -15.68 -8.44 -32.79
C ILE A 104 -14.58 -8.27 -33.85
N ILE A 105 -13.90 -9.35 -34.22
CA ILE A 105 -12.84 -9.30 -35.23
C ILE A 105 -13.42 -8.97 -36.61
N ALA A 106 -14.53 -9.61 -36.99
CA ALA A 106 -15.19 -9.38 -38.28
C ALA A 106 -15.76 -7.97 -38.42
N ALA A 107 -16.21 -7.35 -37.32
CA ALA A 107 -16.65 -5.96 -37.30
C ALA A 107 -15.53 -4.96 -37.64
N GLY A 108 -14.26 -5.34 -37.44
CA GLY A 108 -13.09 -4.54 -37.79
C GLY A 108 -12.88 -3.31 -36.89
N GLY A 109 -12.03 -2.40 -37.37
CA GLY A 109 -11.59 -1.22 -36.63
C GLY A 109 -10.67 -1.55 -35.45
N ARG A 110 -10.32 -0.53 -34.65
CA ARG A 110 -9.31 -0.67 -33.59
C ARG A 110 -9.63 -1.75 -32.55
N LYS A 111 -10.92 -1.91 -32.20
CA LYS A 111 -11.37 -3.00 -31.30
C LYS A 111 -11.15 -4.37 -31.93
N GLY A 112 -11.54 -4.56 -33.20
CA GLY A 112 -11.33 -5.81 -33.91
C GLY A 112 -9.85 -6.16 -34.07
N GLU A 113 -9.00 -5.18 -34.38
CA GLU A 113 -7.55 -5.35 -34.44
C GLU A 113 -6.95 -5.79 -33.11
N LEU A 114 -7.38 -5.18 -32.00
CA LEU A 114 -6.89 -5.50 -30.66
C LEU A 114 -7.27 -6.94 -30.26
N TYR A 115 -8.52 -7.34 -30.49
CA TYR A 115 -9.00 -8.70 -30.20
C TYR A 115 -8.36 -9.75 -31.11
N ALA A 116 -8.17 -9.45 -32.40
CA ALA A 116 -7.44 -10.32 -33.31
C ALA A 116 -5.98 -10.51 -32.85
N GLY A 117 -5.31 -9.42 -32.47
CA GLY A 117 -3.94 -9.49 -31.96
C GLY A 117 -3.83 -10.30 -30.67
N MET A 118 -4.76 -10.15 -29.73
CA MET A 118 -4.79 -10.95 -28.50
C MET A 118 -5.06 -12.44 -28.78
N ARG A 119 -5.93 -12.75 -29.74
CA ARG A 119 -6.19 -14.13 -30.20
C ARG A 119 -4.93 -14.74 -30.81
N ASP A 120 -4.28 -14.03 -31.72
CA ASP A 120 -3.07 -14.51 -32.39
C ASP A 120 -1.91 -14.69 -31.40
N LEU A 121 -1.76 -13.78 -30.42
CA LEU A 121 -0.81 -13.91 -29.31
C LEU A 121 -1.11 -15.15 -28.47
N ARG A 122 -2.36 -15.33 -28.04
CA ARG A 122 -2.80 -16.52 -27.29
C ARG A 122 -2.46 -17.80 -28.05
N ASP A 123 -2.83 -17.89 -29.32
CA ASP A 123 -2.66 -19.10 -30.13
C ASP A 123 -1.17 -19.41 -30.36
N LYS A 124 -0.34 -18.37 -30.54
CA LYS A 124 1.11 -18.49 -30.68
C LYS A 124 1.81 -18.96 -29.40
N TYR A 125 1.37 -18.50 -28.24
CA TYR A 125 2.05 -18.74 -26.96
C TYR A 125 1.31 -19.69 -26.02
N ALA A 126 0.24 -20.36 -26.47
CA ALA A 126 -0.66 -21.13 -25.60
C ALA A 126 0.08 -22.16 -24.73
N ASP A 127 1.03 -22.91 -25.31
CA ASP A 127 1.78 -23.93 -24.57
C ASP A 127 2.74 -23.32 -23.54
N ALA A 128 3.41 -22.22 -23.90
CA ALA A 128 4.27 -21.48 -22.99
C ALA A 128 3.46 -20.88 -21.82
N ILE A 129 2.26 -20.35 -22.08
CA ILE A 129 1.35 -19.83 -21.04
C ILE A 129 0.90 -20.95 -20.09
N ARG A 130 0.53 -22.12 -20.62
CA ARG A 130 0.11 -23.25 -19.77
C ARG A 130 1.22 -23.79 -18.88
N GLN A 131 2.47 -23.72 -19.33
CA GLN A 131 3.60 -24.36 -18.65
C GLN A 131 4.43 -23.40 -17.78
N GLY A 132 4.54 -22.13 -18.19
CA GLY A 132 5.50 -21.19 -17.63
C GLY A 132 5.01 -20.33 -16.48
N PHE A 133 3.72 -20.40 -16.11
CA PHE A 133 3.19 -19.66 -14.96
C PHE A 133 3.22 -20.50 -13.68
N PRO A 134 3.62 -19.92 -12.54
CA PRO A 134 3.50 -20.56 -11.23
C PRO A 134 2.09 -21.03 -10.90
N GLN A 135 1.97 -22.28 -10.46
CA GLN A 135 0.72 -22.91 -10.08
C GLN A 135 0.41 -22.67 -8.59
N ILE A 136 0.37 -21.41 -8.18
CA ILE A 136 0.05 -21.00 -6.82
C ILE A 136 -1.13 -20.02 -6.82
N ARG A 137 -1.94 -20.06 -5.76
CA ARG A 137 -3.12 -19.19 -5.64
C ARG A 137 -2.74 -17.70 -5.66
N ARG A 138 -1.66 -17.34 -4.96
CA ARG A 138 -1.24 -15.95 -4.75
C ARG A 138 -0.04 -15.58 -5.62
N ARG A 139 -0.26 -15.64 -6.94
CA ARG A 139 0.61 -15.02 -7.96
C ARG A 139 0.01 -13.69 -8.40
N VAL A 140 0.82 -12.63 -8.33
CA VAL A 140 0.53 -11.31 -8.93
C VAL A 140 1.53 -10.96 -10.02
N SER A 141 2.77 -11.46 -9.96
CA SER A 141 3.80 -11.11 -10.95
C SER A 141 3.46 -11.56 -12.36
N GLY A 142 3.76 -10.74 -13.36
CA GLY A 142 3.46 -10.99 -14.78
C GLY A 142 2.05 -10.58 -15.21
N TYR A 143 1.84 -10.37 -16.51
CA TYR A 143 0.49 -10.16 -17.04
C TYR A 143 -0.30 -11.47 -17.02
N ASN A 144 -1.61 -11.42 -16.72
CA ASN A 144 -2.46 -12.60 -16.60
C ASN A 144 -2.85 -13.17 -17.98
N LEU A 145 -1.87 -13.56 -18.81
CA LEU A 145 -2.10 -14.06 -20.16
C LEU A 145 -2.86 -15.39 -20.17
N GLU A 146 -2.84 -16.16 -19.07
CA GLU A 146 -3.65 -17.35 -18.91
C GLU A 146 -5.15 -17.06 -19.06
N ALA A 147 -5.60 -15.86 -18.70
CA ALA A 147 -7.01 -15.47 -18.84
C ALA A 147 -7.47 -15.45 -20.30
N LEU A 148 -6.55 -15.31 -21.26
CA LEU A 148 -6.88 -15.33 -22.68
C LEU A 148 -7.06 -16.76 -23.21
N LEU A 149 -6.61 -17.80 -22.51
CA LEU A 149 -6.74 -19.17 -23.00
C LEU A 149 -8.22 -19.58 -23.19
N PRO A 150 -8.56 -20.41 -24.19
CA PRO A 150 -9.95 -20.79 -24.45
C PRO A 150 -10.63 -21.48 -23.25
N GLU A 151 -9.89 -22.31 -22.51
CA GLU A 151 -10.36 -22.95 -21.29
C GLU A 151 -10.71 -21.97 -20.16
N ASN A 152 -10.23 -20.73 -20.24
CA ASN A 152 -10.50 -19.64 -19.30
C ASN A 152 -11.46 -18.57 -19.87
N GLY A 153 -12.08 -18.84 -21.03
CA GLY A 153 -13.16 -18.01 -21.58
C GLY A 153 -12.72 -16.68 -22.23
N PHE A 154 -11.45 -16.57 -22.66
CA PHE A 154 -10.88 -15.36 -23.28
C PHE A 154 -11.25 -14.08 -22.51
N ASN A 155 -10.89 -14.04 -21.23
CA ASN A 155 -11.29 -12.95 -20.34
C ASN A 155 -10.32 -11.77 -20.41
N VAL A 156 -10.69 -10.77 -21.21
CA VAL A 156 -9.87 -9.57 -21.43
C VAL A 156 -9.81 -8.67 -20.20
N ALA A 157 -10.84 -8.68 -19.33
CA ALA A 157 -10.79 -7.92 -18.09
C ALA A 157 -9.72 -8.49 -17.15
N GLU A 158 -9.71 -9.80 -16.95
CA GLU A 158 -8.72 -10.48 -16.10
C GLU A 158 -7.29 -10.32 -16.63
N ALA A 159 -7.10 -10.38 -17.95
CA ALA A 159 -5.80 -10.15 -18.60
C ALA A 159 -5.24 -8.73 -18.35
N LEU A 160 -6.11 -7.74 -18.12
CA LEU A 160 -5.72 -6.35 -17.85
C LEU A 160 -5.50 -6.04 -16.37
N ILE A 161 -6.10 -6.83 -15.46
CA ILE A 161 -5.88 -6.70 -14.02
C ILE A 161 -4.44 -7.11 -13.70
N GLY A 162 -3.73 -6.33 -12.90
CA GLY A 162 -2.29 -6.56 -12.64
C GLY A 162 -1.35 -5.95 -13.68
N THR A 163 -1.87 -5.24 -14.70
CA THR A 163 -0.99 -4.56 -15.68
C THR A 163 -0.40 -3.25 -15.16
N GLU A 164 -0.72 -2.84 -13.93
CA GLU A 164 -0.19 -1.65 -13.26
C GLU A 164 -0.32 -0.36 -14.09
N GLY A 165 -1.42 -0.24 -14.84
CA GLY A 165 -1.71 0.90 -15.69
C GLY A 165 -0.77 1.03 -16.90
N THR A 166 -0.07 -0.04 -17.26
CA THR A 166 0.81 -0.07 -18.45
C THR A 166 0.01 -0.34 -19.74
N CYS A 167 -1.13 -1.04 -19.69
CA CYS A 167 -1.88 -1.37 -20.92
C CYS A 167 -3.06 -0.43 -21.18
N ALA A 168 -3.85 -0.11 -20.16
CA ALA A 168 -5.04 0.72 -20.31
C ALA A 168 -5.36 1.51 -19.03
N ILE A 169 -6.19 2.54 -19.17
CA ILE A 169 -6.73 3.33 -18.07
C ILE A 169 -8.11 2.77 -17.71
N THR A 170 -8.30 2.30 -16.48
CA THR A 170 -9.61 1.87 -15.98
C THR A 170 -10.53 3.07 -15.78
N LEU A 171 -11.74 3.01 -16.33
CA LEU A 171 -12.79 4.04 -16.20
C LEU A 171 -13.89 3.63 -15.23
N SER A 172 -14.26 2.35 -15.22
CA SER A 172 -15.15 1.73 -14.25
C SER A 172 -14.91 0.22 -14.20
N ALA A 173 -15.34 -0.42 -13.12
CA ALA A 173 -15.30 -1.88 -12.98
C ALA A 173 -16.60 -2.38 -12.37
N ARG A 174 -17.09 -3.52 -12.86
CA ARG A 174 -18.18 -4.28 -12.24
C ARG A 174 -17.58 -5.28 -11.26
N ALA A 175 -17.71 -4.99 -9.98
CA ALA A 175 -17.22 -5.80 -8.88
C ALA A 175 -18.27 -6.83 -8.43
N LYS A 176 -17.83 -8.07 -8.18
CA LYS A 176 -18.59 -9.12 -7.52
C LYS A 176 -18.59 -8.88 -6.01
N LEU A 177 -19.72 -9.11 -5.37
CA LEU A 177 -19.89 -9.05 -3.93
C LEU A 177 -20.12 -10.46 -3.37
N ILE A 178 -19.50 -10.75 -2.24
CA ILE A 178 -19.58 -12.06 -1.58
C ILE A 178 -20.22 -11.92 -0.20
N PRO A 179 -20.85 -12.99 0.34
CA PRO A 179 -21.34 -12.98 1.72
C PRO A 179 -20.21 -12.66 2.72
N SER A 180 -20.50 -11.84 3.72
CA SER A 180 -19.59 -11.60 4.84
C SER A 180 -20.12 -12.28 6.10
N PRO A 181 -19.42 -13.29 6.66
CA PRO A 181 -19.88 -13.95 7.88
C PRO A 181 -20.07 -12.96 9.03
N PRO A 182 -21.26 -12.89 9.67
CA PRO A 182 -21.57 -11.90 10.69
C PRO A 182 -20.86 -12.17 12.03
N HIS A 183 -20.50 -13.43 12.31
CA HIS A 183 -19.75 -13.81 13.50
C HIS A 183 -18.39 -14.34 13.12
N ARG A 184 -17.35 -13.85 13.81
CA ARG A 184 -15.95 -14.22 13.57
C ARG A 184 -15.27 -14.54 14.90
N VAL A 185 -14.52 -15.63 14.93
CA VAL A 185 -13.73 -16.10 16.07
C VAL A 185 -12.28 -16.19 15.64
N LEU A 186 -11.37 -15.68 16.47
CA LEU A 186 -9.93 -15.78 16.24
C LEU A 186 -9.37 -16.91 17.12
N VAL A 187 -8.48 -17.72 16.54
CA VAL A 187 -7.59 -18.63 17.28
C VAL A 187 -6.16 -18.24 16.99
N VAL A 188 -5.35 -18.12 18.04
CA VAL A 188 -3.91 -17.89 17.90
C VAL A 188 -3.15 -19.10 18.42
N PHE A 189 -2.17 -19.56 17.63
CA PHE A 189 -1.27 -20.66 17.96
C PHE A 189 0.14 -20.10 18.12
N GLY A 190 0.82 -20.46 19.20
CA GLY A 190 2.23 -20.14 19.47
C GLY A 190 3.14 -21.34 19.17
N TYR A 191 4.29 -21.04 18.58
CA TYR A 191 5.32 -22.00 18.14
C TYR A 191 6.69 -21.54 18.62
N ASP A 192 7.70 -22.42 18.51
CA ASP A 192 9.07 -22.09 18.91
C ASP A 192 9.75 -21.12 17.93
N ASP A 193 9.29 -21.06 16.69
CA ASP A 193 9.66 -20.01 15.72
C ASP A 193 8.63 -19.91 14.57
N ILE A 194 8.79 -18.89 13.72
CA ILE A 194 7.92 -18.68 12.55
C ILE A 194 8.07 -19.75 11.46
N CYS A 195 9.18 -20.49 11.39
CA CYS A 195 9.35 -21.56 10.42
C CYS A 195 8.48 -22.76 10.79
N GLN A 196 8.42 -23.12 12.08
CA GLN A 196 7.53 -24.15 12.61
C GLN A 196 6.05 -23.73 12.45
N ALA A 197 5.74 -22.45 12.68
CA ALA A 197 4.44 -21.89 12.32
C ALA A 197 4.13 -22.11 10.83
N GLY A 198 5.11 -21.89 9.94
CA GLY A 198 4.99 -22.18 8.51
C GLY A 198 4.69 -23.64 8.19
N ASP A 199 5.30 -24.59 8.92
CA ASP A 199 5.09 -26.03 8.71
C ASP A 199 3.66 -26.47 9.08
N GLU A 200 3.01 -25.81 10.06
CA GLU A 200 1.64 -26.13 10.49
C GLU A 200 0.54 -25.45 9.67
N GLY A 201 0.89 -24.47 8.82
CA GLY A 201 -0.06 -23.74 7.99
C GLY A 201 -1.04 -24.65 7.22
N PRO A 202 -0.57 -25.68 6.48
CA PRO A 202 -1.45 -26.59 5.73
C PRO A 202 -2.47 -27.32 6.60
N ALA A 203 -2.07 -27.79 7.78
CA ALA A 203 -2.97 -28.52 8.68
C ALA A 203 -4.12 -27.63 9.19
N ILE A 204 -3.87 -26.33 9.38
CA ILE A 204 -4.89 -25.36 9.76
C ILE A 204 -5.76 -24.97 8.55
N MET A 205 -5.18 -24.88 7.36
CA MET A 205 -5.94 -24.59 6.13
C MET A 205 -6.99 -25.66 5.82
N GLU A 206 -6.72 -26.93 6.15
CA GLU A 206 -7.70 -28.04 6.06
C GLU A 206 -8.97 -27.80 6.91
N THR A 207 -8.91 -26.94 7.93
CA THR A 207 -10.07 -26.62 8.78
C THR A 207 -10.92 -25.45 8.27
N GLY A 208 -10.56 -24.87 7.12
CA GLY A 208 -11.35 -23.84 6.43
C GLY A 208 -11.38 -22.46 7.12
N PRO A 209 -10.24 -21.88 7.51
CA PRO A 209 -10.20 -20.51 8.02
C PRO A 209 -10.56 -19.49 6.92
N LEU A 210 -11.08 -18.33 7.33
CA LEU A 210 -11.26 -17.17 6.45
C LEU A 210 -9.94 -16.44 6.17
N ALA A 211 -9.02 -16.50 7.13
CA ALA A 211 -7.70 -15.89 7.08
C ALA A 211 -6.72 -16.72 7.93
N LEU A 212 -5.47 -16.82 7.49
CA LEU A 212 -4.38 -17.45 8.23
C LEU A 212 -3.11 -16.61 8.08
N GLU A 213 -2.75 -15.90 9.14
CA GLU A 213 -1.63 -14.96 9.14
C GLU A 213 -0.51 -15.43 10.07
N GLY A 214 0.73 -15.16 9.69
CA GLY A 214 1.91 -15.42 10.52
C GLY A 214 2.59 -14.14 10.99
N ILE A 215 3.17 -14.17 12.19
CA ILE A 215 4.06 -13.13 12.74
C ILE A 215 5.24 -13.76 13.49
N ASP A 216 6.39 -13.10 13.49
CA ASP A 216 7.61 -13.52 14.22
C ASP A 216 7.82 -12.79 15.55
N ASP A 217 8.80 -13.27 16.30
CA ASP A 217 9.31 -12.71 17.55
C ASP A 217 9.88 -11.30 17.37
N GLN A 218 10.51 -11.00 16.23
CA GLN A 218 11.12 -9.70 15.96
C GLN A 218 10.08 -8.57 16.01
N ILE A 219 8.88 -8.75 15.41
CA ILE A 219 7.79 -7.78 15.50
C ILE A 219 7.37 -7.55 16.95
N VAL A 220 7.18 -8.63 17.71
CA VAL A 220 6.77 -8.57 19.11
C VAL A 220 7.83 -7.86 19.96
N SER A 221 9.11 -8.18 19.75
CA SER A 221 10.26 -7.56 20.41
C SER A 221 10.34 -6.07 20.11
N ASP A 222 10.22 -5.66 18.85
CA ASP A 222 10.28 -4.25 18.47
C ASP A 222 9.09 -3.44 19.01
N MET A 223 7.89 -4.03 19.05
CA MET A 223 6.73 -3.43 19.71
C MET A 223 6.97 -3.19 21.20
N ARG A 224 7.51 -4.20 21.93
CA ARG A 224 7.86 -4.08 23.36
C ARG A 224 8.88 -2.97 23.59
N ARG A 225 9.97 -2.96 22.83
CA ARG A 225 11.04 -1.96 22.91
C ARG A 225 10.55 -0.55 22.63
N LYS A 226 9.55 -0.38 21.74
CA LYS A 226 8.92 0.91 21.45
C LYS A 226 7.83 1.33 22.45
N GLY A 227 7.42 0.43 23.35
CA GLY A 227 6.30 0.68 24.26
C GLY A 227 4.96 0.83 23.54
N TYR A 228 4.83 0.25 22.34
CA TYR A 228 3.65 0.38 21.49
C TYR A 228 2.86 -0.94 21.48
N GLY A 229 1.53 -0.87 21.63
CA GLY A 229 0.66 -2.04 21.52
C GLY A 229 0.81 -3.08 22.63
N LEU A 230 1.37 -2.72 23.80
CA LEU A 230 1.70 -3.67 24.88
C LEU A 230 0.51 -4.55 25.31
N LYS A 231 -0.69 -3.96 25.44
CA LYS A 231 -1.91 -4.71 25.78
C LYS A 231 -2.29 -5.75 24.73
N ALA A 232 -1.99 -5.50 23.46
CA ALA A 232 -2.21 -6.48 22.40
C ALA A 232 -1.25 -7.65 22.48
N LEU A 233 0.00 -7.40 22.91
CA LEU A 233 1.01 -8.43 23.10
C LEU A 233 0.71 -9.35 24.29
N GLU A 234 0.11 -8.84 25.37
CA GLU A 234 -0.41 -9.65 26.49
C GLU A 234 -1.50 -10.64 26.06
N GLY A 235 -2.15 -10.35 24.93
CA GLY A 235 -3.14 -11.24 24.33
C GLY A 235 -2.53 -12.50 23.76
N LEU A 236 -1.29 -12.48 23.26
CA LEU A 236 -0.68 -13.61 22.54
C LEU A 236 -0.37 -14.79 23.48
N PRO A 237 -0.58 -16.04 23.02
CA PRO A 237 -0.12 -17.24 23.73
C PRO A 237 1.42 -17.33 23.74
N GLU A 238 1.98 -18.21 24.58
CA GLU A 238 3.43 -18.43 24.61
C GLU A 238 3.98 -18.92 23.26
N GLY A 239 5.08 -18.30 22.80
CA GLY A 239 5.77 -18.66 21.57
C GLY A 239 6.77 -17.58 21.14
N ASP A 240 7.47 -17.86 20.04
CA ASP A 240 8.38 -16.97 19.31
C ASP A 240 8.07 -16.96 17.79
N GLY A 241 6.99 -17.65 17.40
CA GLY A 241 6.30 -17.50 16.12
C GLY A 241 4.83 -17.81 16.31
N TRP A 242 3.94 -17.10 15.60
CA TRP A 242 2.50 -17.26 15.81
C TRP A 242 1.74 -17.38 14.50
N LEU A 243 0.69 -18.20 14.52
CA LEU A 243 -0.36 -18.20 13.51
C LEU A 243 -1.66 -17.64 14.09
N LEU A 244 -2.28 -16.72 13.37
CA LEU A 244 -3.58 -16.13 13.66
C LEU A 244 -4.58 -16.67 12.63
N ALA A 245 -5.50 -17.52 13.06
CA ALA A 245 -6.52 -18.14 12.22
C ALA A 245 -7.91 -17.60 12.57
N GLU A 246 -8.58 -16.96 11.61
CA GLU A 246 -9.93 -16.44 11.79
C GLU A 246 -10.96 -17.37 11.15
N TYR A 247 -12.05 -17.66 11.88
CA TYR A 247 -13.16 -18.50 11.43
C TYR A 247 -14.46 -17.73 11.46
N GLY A 248 -15.30 -17.91 10.45
CA GLY A 248 -16.62 -17.29 10.36
C GLY A 248 -17.77 -18.28 10.42
N GLY A 249 -18.93 -17.79 10.85
CA GLY A 249 -20.20 -18.52 10.86
C GLY A 249 -21.41 -17.59 10.85
N ASP A 250 -22.57 -18.16 10.56
CA ASP A 250 -23.86 -17.45 10.64
C ASP A 250 -24.28 -17.24 12.10
N THR A 251 -23.75 -18.06 13.02
CA THR A 251 -23.83 -17.85 14.48
C THR A 251 -22.44 -17.90 15.12
N LEU A 252 -22.34 -17.38 16.35
CA LEU A 252 -21.10 -17.42 17.12
C LEU A 252 -20.68 -18.86 17.43
N GLU A 253 -21.64 -19.73 17.76
CA GLU A 253 -21.39 -21.14 18.06
C GLU A 253 -20.77 -21.87 16.86
N GLU A 254 -21.26 -21.61 15.65
CA GLU A 254 -20.70 -22.22 14.43
C GLU A 254 -19.24 -21.78 14.20
N ALA A 255 -18.95 -20.49 14.37
CA ALA A 255 -17.59 -19.96 14.24
C ALA A 255 -16.66 -20.55 15.32
N GLU A 256 -17.15 -20.67 16.56
CA GLU A 256 -16.41 -21.27 17.67
C GLU A 256 -16.16 -22.77 17.46
N GLU A 257 -17.13 -23.52 16.93
CA GLU A 257 -16.97 -24.94 16.62
C GLU A 257 -15.86 -25.17 15.59
N LYS A 258 -15.77 -24.33 14.55
CA LYS A 258 -14.69 -24.38 13.55
C LYS A 258 -13.33 -24.07 14.18
N ALA A 259 -13.26 -23.04 15.02
CA ALA A 259 -12.08 -22.68 15.80
C ALA A 259 -11.61 -23.84 16.72
N GLN A 260 -12.53 -24.49 17.42
CA GLN A 260 -12.26 -25.66 18.27
C GLN A 260 -11.77 -26.86 17.44
N LYS A 261 -12.27 -27.02 16.21
CA LYS A 261 -11.81 -28.05 15.27
C LYS A 261 -10.35 -27.83 14.88
N ALA A 262 -9.95 -26.58 14.63
CA ALA A 262 -8.57 -26.20 14.36
C ALA A 262 -7.64 -26.52 15.53
N LEU A 263 -8.03 -26.18 16.76
CA LEU A 263 -7.29 -26.57 17.97
C LEU A 263 -7.06 -28.07 18.07
N LYS A 264 -8.12 -28.87 17.85
CA LYS A 264 -8.02 -30.34 17.87
C LYS A 264 -7.12 -30.87 16.76
N ARG A 265 -7.13 -30.23 15.57
CA ARG A 265 -6.31 -30.61 14.42
C ARG A 265 -4.82 -30.37 14.66
N VAL A 266 -4.48 -29.24 15.30
CA VAL A 266 -3.10 -28.90 15.69
C VAL A 266 -2.65 -29.76 16.88
N GLY A 267 -3.47 -29.86 17.93
CA GLY A 267 -3.17 -30.67 19.11
C GLY A 267 -1.89 -30.22 19.81
N GLU A 268 -1.05 -31.17 20.21
CA GLU A 268 0.21 -30.92 20.94
C GLU A 268 1.36 -30.38 20.06
N ARG A 269 1.10 -30.06 18.78
CA ARG A 269 2.13 -29.54 17.86
C ARG A 269 2.38 -28.03 18.00
N CYS A 270 1.50 -27.31 18.68
CA CYS A 270 1.77 -25.93 19.12
C CYS A 270 2.21 -25.91 20.59
N ARG A 271 3.01 -24.91 20.95
CA ARG A 271 3.46 -24.69 22.33
C ARG A 271 2.33 -24.22 23.23
N ASP A 272 1.53 -23.30 22.74
CA ASP A 272 0.38 -22.73 23.43
C ASP A 272 -0.65 -22.22 22.40
N SER A 273 -1.90 -22.06 22.82
CA SER A 273 -2.96 -21.57 21.94
C SER A 273 -4.08 -20.88 22.71
N ARG A 274 -4.78 -19.96 22.05
CA ARG A 274 -5.88 -19.22 22.65
C ARG A 274 -6.98 -18.89 21.65
N ILE A 275 -8.24 -19.05 22.08
CA ILE A 275 -9.43 -18.60 21.34
C ILE A 275 -9.90 -17.25 21.87
N TYR A 276 -10.34 -16.39 20.97
CA TYR A 276 -10.96 -15.10 21.27
C TYR A 276 -12.32 -15.05 20.59
N THR A 277 -13.38 -15.14 21.40
CA THR A 277 -14.77 -15.02 20.96
C THR A 277 -15.30 -13.60 21.12
N ASP A 278 -14.69 -12.78 21.98
CA ASP A 278 -14.97 -11.35 22.08
C ASP A 278 -14.32 -10.59 20.92
N THR A 279 -15.13 -9.85 20.17
CA THR A 279 -14.66 -9.10 18.99
C THR A 279 -13.65 -8.01 19.34
N ALA A 280 -13.74 -7.38 20.52
CA ALA A 280 -12.80 -6.33 20.91
C ALA A 280 -11.43 -6.92 21.27
N GLU A 281 -11.40 -8.05 21.97
CA GLU A 281 -10.16 -8.79 22.25
C GLU A 281 -9.52 -9.34 20.97
N ALA A 282 -10.31 -9.97 20.09
CA ALA A 282 -9.82 -10.47 18.80
C ALA A 282 -9.22 -9.34 17.95
N ASN A 283 -9.91 -8.20 17.85
CA ASN A 283 -9.41 -7.02 17.13
C ASN A 283 -8.12 -6.45 17.74
N LEU A 284 -8.00 -6.49 19.08
CA LEU A 284 -6.80 -6.05 19.76
C LEU A 284 -5.62 -6.95 19.39
N VAL A 285 -5.77 -8.27 19.39
CA VAL A 285 -4.70 -9.21 19.00
C VAL A 285 -4.38 -9.08 17.50
N TRP A 286 -5.39 -8.96 16.65
CA TRP A 286 -5.23 -8.65 15.23
C TRP A 286 -4.42 -7.37 14.97
N SER A 287 -4.49 -6.39 15.88
CA SER A 287 -3.73 -5.15 15.75
C SER A 287 -2.21 -5.37 15.80
N VAL A 288 -1.72 -6.46 16.41
CA VAL A 288 -0.29 -6.83 16.38
C VAL A 288 0.14 -7.08 14.93
N ARG A 289 -0.59 -7.93 14.21
CA ARG A 289 -0.34 -8.23 12.78
C ARG A 289 -0.47 -6.99 11.89
N LYS A 290 -1.47 -6.13 12.14
CA LYS A 290 -1.65 -4.87 11.38
C LYS A 290 -0.54 -3.84 11.66
N SER A 291 0.13 -3.94 12.80
CA SER A 291 1.18 -3.01 13.21
C SER A 291 2.56 -3.39 12.67
N GLY A 292 2.74 -4.60 12.11
CA GLY A 292 4.05 -5.14 11.69
C GLY A 292 4.89 -4.17 10.86
N ALA A 293 4.33 -3.55 9.82
CA ALA A 293 5.06 -2.61 8.96
C ALA A 293 5.53 -1.32 9.68
N ALA A 294 4.83 -0.90 10.72
CA ALA A 294 5.15 0.30 11.50
C ALA A 294 6.07 0.01 12.69
N ALA A 295 5.83 -1.14 13.31
CA ALA A 295 6.60 -1.67 14.43
C ALA A 295 8.05 -1.95 14.05
N THR A 296 8.35 -2.17 12.77
CA THR A 296 9.65 -2.66 12.29
C THR A 296 10.59 -1.58 11.76
N ASN A 297 10.21 -0.28 11.81
CA ASN A 297 11.16 0.81 11.57
C ASN A 297 12.35 0.74 12.53
N ALA A 298 13.53 1.20 12.12
CA ALA A 298 14.69 1.16 12.99
C ALA A 298 14.56 2.05 14.23
N PHE A 299 15.34 1.71 15.26
CA PHE A 299 15.57 2.57 16.41
C PHE A 299 16.63 3.62 16.07
N PRO A 300 16.59 4.82 16.69
CA PRO A 300 17.64 5.81 16.49
C PRO A 300 19.04 5.22 16.78
N GLY A 301 19.92 5.27 15.78
CA GLY A 301 21.28 4.74 15.86
C GLY A 301 21.45 3.28 15.42
N GLU A 302 20.37 2.58 15.09
CA GLU A 302 20.42 1.25 14.45
C GLU A 302 20.29 1.37 12.93
N PRO A 303 20.74 0.36 12.15
CA PRO A 303 20.52 0.33 10.71
C PRO A 303 19.04 0.44 10.35
N GLU A 304 18.73 1.30 9.39
CA GLU A 304 17.36 1.44 8.85
C GLU A 304 16.86 0.14 8.23
N THR A 305 15.55 -0.06 8.26
CA THR A 305 14.88 -1.19 7.62
C THR A 305 14.09 -0.71 6.42
N TYR A 306 14.30 -1.36 5.29
CA TYR A 306 13.70 -0.99 4.01
C TYR A 306 12.78 -2.10 3.49
N PRO A 307 11.72 -1.73 2.75
CA PRO A 307 11.17 -2.62 1.74
C PRO A 307 12.21 -2.82 0.61
N GLY A 308 12.06 -3.88 -0.16
CA GLY A 308 12.93 -4.23 -1.30
C GLY A 308 12.96 -5.73 -1.60
N TRP A 309 12.48 -6.57 -0.67
CA TRP A 309 12.19 -7.99 -0.89
C TRP A 309 11.18 -8.50 0.16
N GLU A 310 9.97 -8.01 0.04
CA GLU A 310 8.83 -8.31 0.89
C GLU A 310 7.63 -8.51 -0.01
N ASP A 311 6.84 -9.58 0.15
CA ASP A 311 5.74 -10.00 -0.72
C ASP A 311 6.09 -11.12 -1.72
N ALA A 312 7.15 -11.89 -1.47
CA ALA A 312 7.37 -13.12 -2.23
C ALA A 312 6.33 -14.18 -1.82
N ALA A 313 5.82 -14.95 -2.78
CA ALA A 313 4.81 -15.98 -2.52
C ALA A 313 5.26 -17.36 -3.01
N VAL A 314 5.01 -18.39 -2.21
CA VAL A 314 5.23 -19.81 -2.54
C VAL A 314 3.95 -20.60 -2.31
N ASP A 315 3.95 -21.89 -2.63
CA ASP A 315 2.87 -22.77 -2.21
C ASP A 315 2.75 -22.76 -0.66
N PRO A 316 1.56 -22.57 -0.07
CA PRO A 316 1.35 -22.64 1.38
C PRO A 316 1.97 -23.87 2.05
N ALA A 317 2.04 -25.01 1.35
CA ALA A 317 2.66 -26.24 1.84
C ALA A 317 4.18 -26.16 2.01
N GLN A 318 4.82 -25.16 1.42
CA GLN A 318 6.28 -25.00 1.42
C GLN A 318 6.75 -23.82 2.27
N VAL A 319 5.85 -23.07 2.92
CA VAL A 319 6.19 -21.83 3.65
C VAL A 319 7.26 -22.06 4.72
N GLY A 320 7.11 -23.09 5.56
CA GLY A 320 8.09 -23.36 6.63
C GLY A 320 9.50 -23.61 6.11
N GLN A 321 9.61 -24.39 5.02
CA GLN A 321 10.90 -24.69 4.38
C GLN A 321 11.48 -23.48 3.63
N TYR A 322 10.64 -22.73 2.91
CA TYR A 322 11.05 -21.47 2.27
C TYR A 322 11.58 -20.46 3.29
N LEU A 323 10.92 -20.31 4.45
CA LEU A 323 11.38 -19.40 5.51
C LEU A 323 12.74 -19.79 6.07
N ARG A 324 13.04 -21.09 6.20
CA ARG A 324 14.36 -21.58 6.63
C ARG A 324 15.44 -21.19 5.62
N ASP A 325 15.21 -21.41 4.34
CA ASP A 325 16.18 -21.07 3.30
C ASP A 325 16.33 -19.56 3.09
N TYR A 326 15.23 -18.81 3.24
CA TYR A 326 15.25 -17.35 3.17
C TYR A 326 16.02 -16.74 4.35
N ARG A 327 15.85 -17.26 5.57
CA ARG A 327 16.68 -16.89 6.74
C ARG A 327 18.15 -17.19 6.50
N ALA A 328 18.47 -18.37 5.97
CA ALA A 328 19.85 -18.70 5.62
C ALA A 328 20.44 -17.74 4.58
N LEU A 329 19.65 -17.29 3.59
CA LEU A 329 20.08 -16.28 2.62
C LEU A 329 20.32 -14.92 3.29
N LEU A 330 19.41 -14.47 4.15
CA LEU A 330 19.59 -13.24 4.95
C LEU A 330 20.90 -13.29 5.76
N ASP A 331 21.17 -14.42 6.43
CA ASP A 331 22.37 -14.62 7.24
C ASP A 331 23.66 -14.58 6.42
N ARG A 332 23.69 -15.19 5.22
CA ARG A 332 24.84 -15.11 4.30
C ARG A 332 25.20 -13.68 3.95
N TYR A 333 24.17 -12.84 3.80
CA TYR A 333 24.32 -11.43 3.52
C TYR A 333 24.42 -10.58 4.80
N GLY A 334 24.35 -11.15 6.01
CA GLY A 334 24.37 -10.41 7.27
C GLY A 334 23.23 -9.38 7.38
N TYR A 335 22.09 -9.66 6.75
CA TYR A 335 20.88 -8.86 6.86
C TYR A 335 19.97 -9.41 7.95
N ARG A 336 19.22 -8.52 8.60
CA ARG A 336 18.15 -8.89 9.53
C ARG A 336 16.80 -8.53 8.91
N SER A 337 15.79 -9.34 9.17
CA SER A 337 14.42 -9.06 8.76
C SER A 337 13.43 -9.38 9.87
N SER A 338 12.41 -8.55 10.01
CA SER A 338 11.14 -8.98 10.60
C SER A 338 10.35 -9.79 9.57
N LEU A 339 9.61 -10.81 9.99
CA LEU A 339 8.85 -11.69 9.12
C LEU A 339 7.39 -11.77 9.58
N TYR A 340 6.48 -11.59 8.63
CA TYR A 340 5.05 -11.75 8.83
C TYR A 340 4.40 -12.04 7.49
N GLY A 341 3.16 -12.50 7.44
CA GLY A 341 2.60 -12.82 6.13
C GLY A 341 1.23 -13.45 6.16
N HIS A 342 0.77 -13.76 4.97
CA HIS A 342 -0.48 -14.45 4.68
C HIS A 342 -0.15 -15.93 4.46
N PHE A 343 0.01 -16.67 5.55
CA PHE A 343 0.51 -18.04 5.53
C PHE A 343 -0.48 -18.98 4.82
N GLY A 344 -1.77 -18.69 4.90
CA GLY A 344 -2.81 -19.44 4.18
C GLY A 344 -2.70 -19.37 2.65
N ASP A 345 -2.03 -18.34 2.13
CA ASP A 345 -1.79 -18.17 0.70
C ASP A 345 -0.29 -18.16 0.34
N GLY A 346 0.57 -18.48 1.30
CA GLY A 346 2.02 -18.62 1.12
C GLY A 346 2.77 -17.32 0.81
N CYS A 347 2.20 -16.15 1.10
CA CYS A 347 2.85 -14.85 0.86
C CYS A 347 3.55 -14.31 2.12
N ILE A 348 4.84 -13.99 2.00
CA ILE A 348 5.72 -13.57 3.09
C ILE A 348 6.17 -12.13 2.91
N HIS A 349 5.95 -11.36 3.97
CA HIS A 349 6.35 -9.96 4.12
C HIS A 349 7.49 -9.83 5.12
N GLY A 350 8.26 -8.76 4.97
CA GLY A 350 9.30 -8.40 5.90
C GLY A 350 9.86 -7.01 5.65
N ARG A 351 10.79 -6.58 6.49
CA ARG A 351 11.59 -5.37 6.26
C ARG A 351 13.02 -5.69 6.59
N VAL A 352 13.91 -5.39 5.65
CA VAL A 352 15.29 -5.88 5.70
C VAL A 352 16.24 -4.73 5.96
N THR A 353 17.30 -4.96 6.72
CA THR A 353 18.34 -3.95 7.02
C THR A 353 19.29 -3.71 5.83
N PHE A 354 18.75 -3.38 4.66
CA PHE A 354 19.54 -3.04 3.47
C PHE A 354 20.36 -1.76 3.70
N ASP A 355 21.57 -1.72 3.17
CA ASP A 355 22.35 -0.49 3.06
C ASP A 355 22.21 0.07 1.64
N LEU A 356 21.40 1.12 1.49
CA LEU A 356 21.22 1.83 0.22
C LEU A 356 22.02 3.14 0.17
N SER A 357 22.77 3.44 1.23
CA SER A 357 23.51 4.71 1.38
C SER A 357 24.91 4.67 0.79
N THR A 358 25.43 3.47 0.49
CA THR A 358 26.77 3.28 -0.08
C THR A 358 26.71 2.50 -1.39
N HIS A 359 27.68 2.75 -2.28
CA HIS A 359 27.81 2.02 -3.55
C HIS A 359 27.96 0.50 -3.33
N GLU A 360 28.73 0.09 -2.32
CA GLU A 360 28.91 -1.32 -1.98
C GLU A 360 27.64 -1.91 -1.36
N GLY A 361 26.91 -1.14 -0.55
CA GLY A 361 25.60 -1.51 -0.01
C GLY A 361 24.59 -1.78 -1.13
N VAL A 362 24.50 -0.91 -2.12
CA VAL A 362 23.60 -1.08 -3.28
C VAL A 362 23.96 -2.32 -4.09
N LYS A 363 25.26 -2.57 -4.36
CA LYS A 363 25.71 -3.80 -5.03
C LYS A 363 25.33 -5.06 -4.24
N LYS A 364 25.52 -5.03 -2.93
CA LYS A 364 25.18 -6.13 -2.03
C LYS A 364 23.66 -6.38 -1.99
N TRP A 365 22.86 -5.32 -1.91
CA TRP A 365 21.41 -5.39 -2.00
C TRP A 365 20.95 -6.00 -3.32
N ARG A 366 21.53 -5.55 -4.45
CA ARG A 366 21.23 -6.08 -5.77
C ARG A 366 21.52 -7.59 -5.85
N ALA A 367 22.69 -8.02 -5.43
CA ALA A 367 23.06 -9.44 -5.43
C ALA A 367 22.12 -10.29 -4.55
N PHE A 368 21.77 -9.78 -3.36
CA PHE A 368 20.78 -10.44 -2.49
C PHE A 368 19.42 -10.57 -3.18
N THR A 369 18.91 -9.50 -3.78
CA THR A 369 17.60 -9.48 -4.44
C THR A 369 17.55 -10.45 -5.63
N GLU A 370 18.63 -10.55 -6.40
CA GLU A 370 18.76 -11.51 -7.48
C GLU A 370 18.75 -12.97 -6.97
N GLU A 371 19.52 -13.29 -5.91
CA GLU A 371 19.49 -14.62 -5.29
C GLU A 371 18.14 -14.94 -4.62
N ALA A 372 17.47 -13.94 -4.04
CA ALA A 372 16.16 -14.10 -3.43
C ALA A 372 15.09 -14.39 -4.49
N ALA A 373 15.20 -13.79 -5.67
CA ALA A 373 14.39 -14.12 -6.84
C ALA A 373 14.62 -15.56 -7.31
N ASP A 374 15.88 -15.98 -7.42
CA ASP A 374 16.20 -17.36 -7.79
C ASP A 374 15.66 -18.36 -6.75
N LEU A 375 15.72 -18.01 -5.46
CA LEU A 375 15.18 -18.81 -4.38
C LEU A 375 13.66 -18.97 -4.49
N VAL A 376 12.88 -17.89 -4.64
CA VAL A 376 11.42 -18.04 -4.74
C VAL A 376 11.01 -18.81 -6.00
N VAL A 377 11.72 -18.61 -7.11
CA VAL A 377 11.48 -19.34 -8.37
C VAL A 377 11.79 -20.83 -8.20
N SER A 378 12.82 -21.21 -7.43
CA SER A 378 13.13 -22.64 -7.19
C SER A 378 12.04 -23.38 -6.41
N TYR A 379 11.18 -22.65 -5.71
CA TYR A 379 9.99 -23.17 -5.02
C TYR A 379 8.73 -23.18 -5.91
N GLY A 380 8.85 -22.79 -7.19
CA GLY A 380 7.71 -22.58 -8.08
C GLY A 380 6.85 -21.39 -7.67
N GLY A 381 7.44 -20.41 -6.99
CA GLY A 381 6.75 -19.25 -6.43
C GLY A 381 6.68 -18.03 -7.36
N SER A 382 6.26 -16.91 -6.77
CA SER A 382 6.10 -15.61 -7.42
C SER A 382 6.91 -14.52 -6.73
N LEU A 383 7.52 -13.63 -7.51
CA LEU A 383 8.30 -12.50 -6.99
C LEU A 383 7.43 -11.54 -6.17
N SER A 384 6.16 -11.37 -6.56
CA SER A 384 5.12 -10.62 -5.86
C SER A 384 3.83 -11.45 -5.70
N GLY A 385 3.25 -11.40 -4.51
CA GLY A 385 1.97 -12.02 -4.15
C GLY A 385 0.80 -11.03 -3.99
N GLU A 386 1.05 -9.74 -3.79
CA GLU A 386 0.01 -8.70 -3.57
C GLU A 386 0.40 -7.32 -4.10
N HIS A 387 1.67 -6.91 -3.93
CA HIS A 387 2.09 -5.52 -4.10
C HIS A 387 2.15 -5.08 -5.56
N GLY A 388 2.34 -6.01 -6.48
CA GLY A 388 2.79 -5.75 -7.85
C GLY A 388 4.32 -5.75 -7.93
N ASP A 389 4.81 -5.68 -9.16
CA ASP A 389 6.25 -5.66 -9.45
C ASP A 389 6.75 -4.26 -9.77
N GLY A 390 5.95 -3.51 -10.53
CA GLY A 390 6.22 -2.15 -10.97
C GLY A 390 7.64 -1.94 -11.48
N GLN A 391 8.33 -0.96 -10.89
CA GLN A 391 9.74 -0.69 -11.17
C GLN A 391 10.68 -1.57 -10.33
N ALA A 392 10.24 -2.00 -9.15
CA ALA A 392 11.14 -2.61 -8.17
C ALA A 392 11.55 -4.04 -8.54
N ARG A 393 10.66 -4.79 -9.21
CA ARG A 393 10.86 -6.22 -9.51
C ARG A 393 10.83 -6.59 -10.98
N ALA A 394 10.38 -5.70 -11.86
CA ALA A 394 10.22 -6.01 -13.28
C ALA A 394 11.53 -6.46 -13.97
N GLU A 395 12.69 -5.93 -13.55
CA GLU A 395 14.00 -6.38 -14.07
C GLU A 395 14.24 -7.89 -13.81
N LEU A 396 13.58 -8.46 -12.80
CA LEU A 396 13.73 -9.86 -12.38
C LEU A 396 12.76 -10.81 -13.10
N TRP A 397 11.76 -10.30 -13.85
CA TRP A 397 10.78 -11.12 -14.57
C TRP A 397 11.41 -12.20 -15.47
N PRO A 398 12.52 -11.95 -16.19
CA PRO A 398 13.15 -13.00 -17.00
C PRO A 398 13.58 -14.23 -16.20
N ARG A 399 13.87 -14.10 -14.89
CA ARG A 399 14.22 -15.22 -14.01
C ARG A 399 13.03 -16.14 -13.74
N MET A 400 11.80 -15.59 -13.73
CA MET A 400 10.58 -16.32 -13.42
C MET A 400 9.89 -16.87 -14.67
N PHE A 401 9.84 -16.09 -15.75
CA PHE A 401 9.02 -16.41 -16.93
C PHE A 401 9.80 -16.93 -18.14
N GLY A 402 11.12 -16.72 -18.17
CA GLY A 402 11.94 -17.08 -19.31
C GLY A 402 11.65 -16.25 -20.58
N PRO A 403 12.43 -16.45 -21.65
CA PRO A 403 12.42 -15.55 -22.80
C PRO A 403 11.11 -15.57 -23.61
N GLU A 404 10.44 -16.72 -23.71
CA GLU A 404 9.25 -16.86 -24.54
C GLU A 404 8.03 -16.13 -23.96
N LEU A 405 7.76 -16.28 -22.66
CA LEU A 405 6.71 -15.52 -21.99
C LEU A 405 7.05 -14.03 -21.88
N MET A 406 8.33 -13.68 -21.70
CA MET A 406 8.75 -12.27 -21.75
C MET A 406 8.43 -11.63 -23.10
N GLN A 407 8.62 -12.37 -24.20
CA GLN A 407 8.21 -11.91 -25.53
C GLN A 407 6.68 -11.77 -25.63
N ALA A 408 5.92 -12.73 -25.10
CA ALA A 408 4.46 -12.64 -25.06
C ALA A 408 3.97 -11.41 -24.28
N PHE A 409 4.59 -11.09 -23.14
CA PHE A 409 4.24 -9.88 -22.38
C PHE A 409 4.57 -8.59 -23.15
N ALA A 410 5.72 -8.54 -23.83
CA ALA A 410 6.08 -7.39 -24.66
C ALA A 410 5.09 -7.20 -25.83
N GLU A 411 4.69 -8.29 -26.50
CA GLU A 411 3.67 -8.25 -27.56
C GLU A 411 2.31 -7.81 -27.01
N PHE A 412 1.89 -8.31 -25.85
CA PHE A 412 0.65 -7.88 -25.20
C PHE A 412 0.66 -6.38 -24.87
N LYS A 413 1.76 -5.88 -24.28
CA LYS A 413 1.95 -4.46 -24.00
C LYS A 413 1.88 -3.63 -25.30
N ALA A 414 2.52 -4.08 -26.37
CA ALA A 414 2.54 -3.37 -27.65
C ALA A 414 1.16 -3.34 -28.35
N LEU A 415 0.32 -4.36 -28.15
CA LEU A 415 -1.06 -4.37 -28.66
C LEU A 415 -1.90 -3.23 -28.04
N TRP A 416 -1.76 -3.03 -26.73
CA TRP A 416 -2.54 -2.07 -25.94
C TRP A 416 -1.96 -0.65 -25.95
N ASP A 417 -0.64 -0.52 -25.90
CA ASP A 417 0.07 0.77 -25.84
C ASP A 417 1.32 0.75 -26.75
N PRO A 418 1.14 0.79 -28.09
CA PRO A 418 2.23 0.66 -29.05
C PRO A 418 3.24 1.81 -28.97
N GLY A 419 2.87 2.94 -28.37
CA GLY A 419 3.75 4.10 -28.17
C GLY A 419 4.51 4.10 -26.86
N HIS A 420 4.33 3.09 -26.00
CA HIS A 420 4.93 3.01 -24.66
C HIS A 420 4.69 4.29 -23.84
N ARG A 421 3.46 4.79 -23.85
CA ARG A 421 3.08 6.07 -23.22
C ARG A 421 2.39 5.90 -21.87
N LEU A 422 1.79 4.74 -21.61
CA LEU A 422 1.15 4.39 -20.36
C LEU A 422 2.15 3.74 -19.39
N ASN A 423 2.40 4.43 -18.28
CA ASN A 423 3.32 4.05 -17.20
C ASN A 423 4.67 3.49 -17.71
N PRO A 424 5.43 4.25 -18.51
CA PRO A 424 6.64 3.74 -19.17
C PRO A 424 7.72 3.33 -18.17
N HIS A 425 8.53 2.36 -18.61
CA HIS A 425 9.62 1.76 -17.85
C HIS A 425 9.18 0.98 -16.61
N LYS A 426 7.94 0.49 -16.57
CA LYS A 426 7.43 -0.43 -15.53
C LYS A 426 7.04 -1.71 -16.25
N LEU A 427 7.31 -2.85 -15.62
CA LEU A 427 6.99 -4.20 -16.11
C LEU A 427 7.74 -4.58 -17.41
N ILE A 428 7.48 -3.88 -18.51
CA ILE A 428 8.16 -4.04 -19.79
C ILE A 428 9.17 -2.90 -19.99
N GLU A 429 10.37 -3.27 -20.43
CA GLU A 429 11.53 -2.37 -20.57
C GLU A 429 11.79 -1.51 -19.31
N PRO A 430 11.87 -2.13 -18.12
CA PRO A 430 12.03 -1.39 -16.88
C PRO A 430 13.40 -0.73 -16.79
N TYR A 431 13.51 0.36 -16.02
CA TYR A 431 14.83 0.80 -15.56
C TYR A 431 15.48 -0.31 -14.73
N ARG A 432 16.80 -0.24 -14.53
CA ARG A 432 17.45 -1.18 -13.62
C ARG A 432 17.01 -0.89 -12.18
N MET A 433 16.94 -1.94 -11.35
CA MET A 433 16.50 -1.84 -9.95
C MET A 433 17.41 -0.93 -9.11
N ASP A 434 18.68 -0.79 -9.51
CA ASP A 434 19.69 0.07 -8.90
C ASP A 434 19.83 1.45 -9.59
N GLU A 435 18.93 1.80 -10.49
CA GLU A 435 18.80 3.14 -11.08
C GLU A 435 17.69 3.97 -10.41
N ASN A 436 17.82 5.29 -10.44
CA ASN A 436 16.80 6.23 -9.94
C ASN A 436 16.38 5.98 -8.48
N LEU A 437 17.31 5.50 -7.63
CA LEU A 437 17.06 5.23 -6.23
C LEU A 437 16.57 6.51 -5.52
N ARG A 438 15.46 6.40 -4.78
CA ARG A 438 14.95 7.52 -3.97
C ARG A 438 15.99 7.97 -2.95
N VAL A 439 16.70 7.04 -2.33
CA VAL A 439 17.85 7.33 -1.47
C VAL A 439 18.97 6.44 -1.97
N GLY A 440 20.06 7.05 -2.38
CA GLY A 440 21.20 6.36 -2.98
C GLY A 440 22.52 6.99 -2.54
N PRO A 441 23.66 6.38 -2.87
CA PRO A 441 24.98 6.88 -2.49
C PRO A 441 25.32 8.25 -3.09
N ASP A 442 24.69 8.60 -4.20
CA ASP A 442 24.87 9.89 -4.88
C ASP A 442 23.82 10.94 -4.47
N SER A 443 22.95 10.62 -3.50
CA SER A 443 21.99 11.60 -2.97
C SER A 443 22.72 12.68 -2.20
N SER A 444 22.45 13.94 -2.55
CA SER A 444 23.03 15.11 -1.87
C SER A 444 21.91 15.99 -1.34
N GLN A 445 21.72 15.99 -0.02
CA GLN A 445 20.67 16.77 0.63
C GLN A 445 21.17 18.17 0.99
N MET A 446 20.51 19.19 0.45
CA MET A 446 20.78 20.61 0.70
C MET A 446 20.18 21.05 2.04
N GLU A 447 20.88 20.73 3.12
CA GLU A 447 20.47 21.10 4.47
C GLU A 447 21.10 22.45 4.92
N PRO A 448 20.30 23.44 5.36
CA PRO A 448 20.79 24.73 5.76
C PRO A 448 21.42 24.60 7.15
N LYS A 449 22.49 25.37 7.37
CA LYS A 449 23.13 25.47 8.68
C LYS A 449 23.23 26.94 9.08
N PRO A 450 22.80 27.32 10.30
CA PRO A 450 22.25 26.47 11.35
C PRO A 450 20.77 26.09 11.13
N LEU A 451 20.33 24.98 11.75
CA LEU A 451 18.91 24.65 11.92
C LEU A 451 18.33 25.38 13.13
N TYR A 452 17.01 25.59 13.14
CA TYR A 452 16.28 26.18 14.28
C TYR A 452 15.89 25.13 15.34
N PHE A 453 15.61 23.90 14.92
CA PHE A 453 15.34 22.75 15.79
C PHE A 453 16.54 21.77 15.82
N THR A 454 16.63 20.97 16.87
CA THR A 454 17.79 20.09 17.14
C THR A 454 17.64 18.65 16.65
N PHE A 455 16.44 18.23 16.19
CA PHE A 455 16.13 16.89 15.65
C PHE A 455 16.85 15.70 16.34
N PRO A 456 16.73 15.53 17.67
CA PRO A 456 17.56 14.58 18.42
C PRO A 456 17.29 13.10 18.07
N LYS A 457 16.10 12.79 17.54
CA LYS A 457 15.75 11.42 17.11
C LYS A 457 16.26 11.09 15.70
N ASP A 458 16.84 12.08 15.02
CA ASP A 458 17.24 12.06 13.61
C ASP A 458 18.69 12.53 13.47
N LEU A 459 19.50 12.28 14.50
CA LEU A 459 20.92 12.64 14.56
C LEU A 459 21.22 14.12 14.29
N GLY A 460 20.25 15.00 14.57
CA GLY A 460 20.37 16.43 14.30
C GLY A 460 20.15 16.83 12.84
N SER A 461 19.60 15.94 12.00
CA SER A 461 19.30 16.21 10.59
C SER A 461 17.80 16.37 10.35
N PHE A 462 17.43 17.53 9.79
CA PHE A 462 16.12 17.78 9.21
C PHE A 462 15.82 16.83 8.06
N ALA A 463 16.82 16.49 7.25
CA ALA A 463 16.63 15.66 6.07
C ALA A 463 16.29 14.20 6.44
N GLN A 464 16.95 13.64 7.46
CA GLN A 464 16.55 12.35 8.05
C GLN A 464 15.14 12.43 8.65
N ALA A 465 14.82 13.52 9.35
CA ALA A 465 13.49 13.70 9.94
C ALA A 465 12.38 13.75 8.87
N ALA A 466 12.56 14.54 7.82
CA ALA A 466 11.63 14.60 6.68
C ALA A 466 11.57 13.27 5.91
N GLY A 467 12.68 12.53 5.87
CA GLY A 467 12.84 11.21 5.26
C GLY A 467 12.07 10.07 5.96
N ARG A 468 11.61 10.25 7.21
CA ARG A 468 10.84 9.23 7.95
C ARG A 468 9.58 8.74 7.22
N CYS A 469 9.02 9.55 6.32
CA CYS A 469 7.81 9.14 5.59
C CYS A 469 8.10 8.04 4.56
N VAL A 470 7.62 6.84 4.88
CA VAL A 470 7.69 5.63 4.03
C VAL A 470 6.55 5.53 3.00
N GLY A 471 5.69 6.55 2.85
CA GLY A 471 4.70 6.61 1.78
C GLY A 471 3.39 5.81 1.96
N VAL A 472 3.21 5.09 3.09
CA VAL A 472 2.06 4.19 3.38
C VAL A 472 0.67 4.78 3.07
N GLY A 473 0.48 6.10 3.16
CA GLY A 473 -0.76 6.71 2.68
C GLY A 473 -1.91 6.79 3.69
N LYS A 474 -1.76 6.30 4.92
CA LYS A 474 -2.77 6.42 6.00
C LYS A 474 -3.30 7.85 6.19
N CYS A 475 -2.49 8.87 5.92
CA CYS A 475 -2.90 10.27 5.96
C CYS A 475 -3.94 10.69 4.91
N ARG A 476 -4.25 9.81 3.96
CA ARG A 476 -5.31 9.96 2.95
C ARG A 476 -6.64 9.35 3.37
N SER A 477 -6.72 8.73 4.56
CA SER A 477 -7.99 8.17 5.06
C SER A 477 -9.07 9.25 5.17
N GLY A 478 -10.20 9.01 4.53
CA GLY A 478 -11.37 9.91 4.54
C GLY A 478 -12.12 9.91 5.88
N SER A 479 -11.98 8.85 6.67
CA SER A 479 -12.65 8.67 7.97
C SER A 479 -11.67 8.24 9.06
N GLY A 480 -12.10 8.34 10.33
CA GLY A 480 -11.34 7.92 11.52
C GLY A 480 -10.13 8.79 11.86
N GLY A 481 -9.85 9.03 13.14
CA GLY A 481 -8.71 9.88 13.55
C GLY A 481 -8.78 11.33 13.07
N ILE A 482 -7.73 12.10 13.33
CA ILE A 482 -7.62 13.54 13.05
C ILE A 482 -6.78 13.80 11.79
N MET A 483 -5.81 12.94 11.48
CA MET A 483 -4.91 13.11 10.34
C MET A 483 -5.61 12.78 9.00
N CYS A 484 -5.58 13.62 7.96
CA CYS A 484 -5.03 14.97 7.83
C CYS A 484 -6.14 15.93 7.37
N PRO A 485 -6.54 16.96 8.15
CA PRO A 485 -7.75 17.74 7.86
C PRO A 485 -7.68 18.49 6.53
N SER A 486 -6.50 18.99 6.15
CA SER A 486 -6.30 19.70 4.89
C SER A 486 -6.48 18.79 3.67
N PHE A 487 -6.00 17.53 3.74
CA PHE A 487 -6.27 16.55 2.69
C PHE A 487 -7.76 16.24 2.61
N ARG A 488 -8.41 15.99 3.76
CA ARG A 488 -9.86 15.71 3.79
C ARG A 488 -10.70 16.84 3.20
N GLY A 489 -10.30 18.09 3.44
CA GLY A 489 -11.01 19.25 2.90
C GLY A 489 -10.75 19.51 1.40
N THR A 490 -9.63 19.05 0.85
CA THR A 490 -9.21 19.44 -0.52
C THR A 490 -9.22 18.28 -1.52
N GLY A 491 -8.99 17.06 -1.05
CA GLY A 491 -8.70 15.88 -1.87
C GLY A 491 -7.32 15.91 -2.54
N GLU A 492 -6.49 16.92 -2.29
CA GLU A 492 -5.23 17.16 -3.00
C GLU A 492 -4.05 16.51 -2.29
N GLU A 493 -3.27 15.70 -3.02
CA GLU A 493 -2.19 14.91 -2.44
C GLU A 493 -1.14 15.75 -1.73
N GLN A 494 -0.78 16.93 -2.27
CA GLN A 494 0.18 17.85 -1.66
C GLN A 494 -0.21 18.30 -0.25
N HIS A 495 -1.51 18.23 0.10
CA HIS A 495 -2.01 18.60 1.42
C HIS A 495 -2.15 17.40 2.37
N SER A 496 -1.72 16.20 1.96
CA SER A 496 -1.56 15.05 2.84
C SER A 496 -0.20 15.10 3.57
N THR A 497 -0.07 14.33 4.66
CA THR A 497 1.22 14.22 5.36
C THR A 497 2.31 13.66 4.44
N ARG A 498 1.99 12.64 3.63
CA ARG A 498 2.97 12.04 2.72
C ARG A 498 3.31 12.95 1.54
N GLY A 499 2.34 13.71 1.01
CA GLY A 499 2.60 14.69 -0.04
C GLY A 499 3.54 15.79 0.42
N ARG A 500 3.33 16.34 1.63
CA ARG A 500 4.25 17.31 2.24
C ARG A 500 5.64 16.74 2.48
N ALA A 501 5.73 15.52 3.01
CA ALA A 501 7.01 14.87 3.21
C ALA A 501 7.74 14.64 1.88
N ARG A 502 7.01 14.30 0.80
CA ARG A 502 7.57 14.17 -0.54
C ARG A 502 8.11 15.50 -1.09
N LEU A 503 7.35 16.59 -0.94
CA LEU A 503 7.80 17.92 -1.37
C LEU A 503 9.02 18.40 -0.59
N LEU A 504 9.06 18.17 0.73
CA LEU A 504 10.24 18.45 1.55
C LEU A 504 11.46 17.63 1.11
N PHE A 505 11.27 16.35 0.79
CA PHE A 505 12.32 15.49 0.26
C PHE A 505 12.86 16.03 -1.08
N GLU A 506 11.98 16.32 -2.04
CA GLU A 506 12.38 16.86 -3.37
C GLU A 506 13.06 18.23 -3.27
N MET A 507 12.65 19.06 -2.31
CA MET A 507 13.30 20.33 -1.99
C MET A 507 14.74 20.15 -1.51
N LEU A 508 15.00 19.12 -0.70
CA LEU A 508 16.32 18.83 -0.17
C LEU A 508 17.24 18.22 -1.24
N GLU A 509 16.70 17.37 -2.11
CA GLU A 509 17.47 16.77 -3.22
C GLU A 509 17.77 17.78 -4.36
N GLY A 510 16.91 18.79 -4.57
CA GLY A 510 17.12 19.83 -5.59
C GLY A 510 16.61 19.49 -7.00
N ASN A 511 15.91 18.37 -7.17
CA ASN A 511 15.25 17.98 -8.42
C ASN A 511 13.97 17.18 -8.09
N PRO A 512 12.77 17.56 -8.58
CA PRO A 512 12.47 18.64 -9.53
C PRO A 512 12.38 20.05 -8.92
N LEU A 513 12.58 20.20 -7.61
CA LEU A 513 12.47 21.49 -6.91
C LEU A 513 13.85 22.11 -6.67
N ASP A 514 14.36 22.85 -7.64
CA ASP A 514 15.67 23.52 -7.60
C ASP A 514 15.73 24.78 -6.72
N THR A 515 14.55 25.32 -6.35
CA THR A 515 14.41 26.51 -5.49
C THR A 515 14.84 26.33 -4.03
N GLY A 516 15.10 25.08 -3.59
CA GLY A 516 15.48 24.76 -2.22
C GLY A 516 14.51 25.35 -1.17
N TRP A 517 15.05 25.92 -0.09
CA TRP A 517 14.27 26.50 1.02
C TRP A 517 13.44 27.74 0.65
N ASN A 518 13.53 28.21 -0.59
CA ASN A 518 12.68 29.26 -1.13
C ASN A 518 11.52 28.72 -1.97
N SER A 519 11.23 27.41 -1.89
CA SER A 519 10.23 26.74 -2.74
C SER A 519 8.79 27.19 -2.46
N PRO A 520 8.08 27.79 -3.44
CA PRO A 520 6.67 28.11 -3.31
C PRO A 520 5.79 26.86 -3.15
N ALA A 521 6.12 25.77 -3.85
CA ALA A 521 5.35 24.52 -3.78
C ALA A 521 5.36 23.92 -2.36
N VAL A 522 6.52 23.94 -1.70
CA VAL A 522 6.66 23.50 -0.31
C VAL A 522 5.91 24.46 0.63
N HIS A 523 6.04 25.77 0.41
CA HIS A 523 5.33 26.79 1.18
C HIS A 523 3.81 26.59 1.11
N ASP A 524 3.24 26.51 -0.09
CA ASP A 524 1.79 26.34 -0.30
C ASP A 524 1.26 25.06 0.36
N ALA A 525 1.99 23.95 0.23
CA ALA A 525 1.63 22.69 0.86
C ALA A 525 1.63 22.77 2.39
N LEU A 526 2.63 23.44 2.97
CA LEU A 526 2.80 23.61 4.43
C LEU A 526 1.93 24.72 5.01
N ASP A 527 1.58 25.74 4.24
CA ASP A 527 0.73 26.85 4.71
C ASP A 527 -0.63 26.32 5.16
N MET A 528 -1.23 25.44 4.36
CA MET A 528 -2.47 24.71 4.68
C MET A 528 -2.32 23.67 5.81
N CYS A 529 -1.12 23.41 6.33
CA CYS A 529 -0.94 22.53 7.48
C CYS A 529 -1.27 23.26 8.79
N LEU A 530 -2.25 22.76 9.54
CA LEU A 530 -2.68 23.35 10.82
C LEU A 530 -1.64 23.25 11.94
N GLY A 531 -0.57 22.45 11.79
CA GLY A 531 0.40 22.23 12.85
C GLY A 531 -0.16 21.49 14.08
N CYS A 532 -1.30 20.81 13.95
CA CYS A 532 -2.03 20.16 15.06
C CYS A 532 -1.33 18.94 15.68
N LYS A 533 -0.22 18.46 15.09
CA LYS A 533 0.54 17.27 15.51
C LYS A 533 -0.22 15.94 15.47
N ALA A 534 -1.39 15.86 14.83
CA ALA A 534 -2.08 14.59 14.63
C ALA A 534 -1.21 13.55 13.90
N CYS A 535 -0.44 13.99 12.88
CA CYS A 535 0.51 13.14 12.18
C CYS A 535 1.60 12.55 13.08
N LYS A 536 2.02 13.25 14.14
CA LYS A 536 3.01 12.73 15.08
C LYS A 536 2.50 11.54 15.89
N HIS A 537 1.20 11.51 16.18
CA HIS A 537 0.57 10.50 17.02
C HIS A 537 -0.10 9.37 16.22
N GLU A 538 -0.74 9.69 15.10
CA GLU A 538 -1.54 8.73 14.32
C GLU A 538 -0.79 8.10 13.15
N CYS A 539 0.28 8.75 12.67
CA CYS A 539 1.13 8.18 11.64
C CYS A 539 1.95 7.04 12.24
N PRO A 540 1.99 5.86 11.60
CA PRO A 540 2.70 4.72 12.17
C PRO A 540 4.21 4.96 12.31
N VAL A 541 4.76 5.90 11.53
CA VAL A 541 6.18 6.29 11.55
C VAL A 541 6.43 7.65 12.25
N GLN A 542 5.40 8.19 12.93
CA GLN A 542 5.46 9.38 13.79
C GLN A 542 6.02 10.65 13.13
N VAL A 543 5.67 10.90 11.86
CA VAL A 543 6.05 12.12 11.12
C VAL A 543 5.61 13.38 11.88
N ASP A 544 6.54 14.27 12.22
CA ASP A 544 6.26 15.53 12.93
C ASP A 544 6.19 16.73 11.99
N MET A 545 5.16 16.74 11.13
CA MET A 545 4.97 17.79 10.12
C MET A 545 4.81 19.18 10.72
N ALA A 546 4.39 19.29 12.00
CA ALA A 546 4.29 20.59 12.68
C ALA A 546 5.68 21.20 12.94
N THR A 547 6.62 20.37 13.40
CA THR A 547 8.03 20.79 13.56
C THR A 547 8.64 21.07 12.19
N TYR A 548 8.37 20.23 11.18
CA TYR A 548 8.96 20.42 9.85
C TYR A 548 8.46 21.70 9.17
N LYS A 549 7.16 22.00 9.28
CA LYS A 549 6.59 23.29 8.88
C LYS A 549 7.31 24.46 9.54
N SER A 550 7.52 24.38 10.84
CA SER A 550 8.12 25.47 11.62
C SER A 550 9.57 25.73 11.19
N GLU A 551 10.36 24.68 10.99
CA GLU A 551 11.74 24.77 10.47
C GLU A 551 11.73 25.42 9.07
N PHE A 552 10.96 24.88 8.12
CA PHE A 552 10.86 25.43 6.77
C PHE A 552 10.43 26.89 6.75
N MET A 553 9.36 27.24 7.46
CA MET A 553 8.83 28.60 7.49
C MET A 553 9.82 29.59 8.14
N ALA A 554 10.65 29.15 9.08
CA ALA A 554 11.68 30.00 9.67
C ALA A 554 12.69 30.43 8.60
N HIS A 555 13.27 29.49 7.87
CA HIS A 555 14.20 29.75 6.75
C HIS A 555 13.53 30.51 5.59
N TYR A 556 12.34 30.09 5.17
CA TYR A 556 11.62 30.72 4.06
C TYR A 556 11.41 32.22 4.30
N TYR A 557 11.00 32.61 5.52
CA TYR A 557 10.74 34.02 5.85
C TYR A 557 11.99 34.84 6.23
N GLU A 558 13.20 34.28 6.18
CA GLU A 558 14.43 35.08 6.18
C GLU A 558 14.60 35.86 4.88
N ARG A 559 14.11 35.28 3.77
CA ARG A 559 14.22 35.85 2.42
C ARG A 559 12.89 36.37 1.87
N ASN A 560 11.77 35.94 2.45
CA ASN A 560 10.43 36.33 2.02
C ASN A 560 9.70 37.20 3.06
N ARG A 561 8.77 38.02 2.59
CA ARG A 561 7.92 38.83 3.46
C ARG A 561 6.88 37.94 4.16
N ARG A 562 6.78 38.07 5.48
CA ARG A 562 5.71 37.45 6.25
C ARG A 562 4.34 38.07 5.92
N PRO A 563 3.26 37.28 5.89
CA PRO A 563 1.91 37.80 5.70
C PRO A 563 1.50 38.70 6.88
N LYS A 564 0.59 39.65 6.64
CA LYS A 564 0.18 40.66 7.66
C LYS A 564 -0.34 40.01 8.94
N GLN A 565 -1.09 38.92 8.78
CA GLN A 565 -1.69 38.14 9.86
C GLN A 565 -0.62 37.56 10.80
N ALA A 566 0.57 37.21 10.29
CA ALA A 566 1.66 36.72 11.13
C ALA A 566 2.17 37.81 12.11
N TRP A 567 2.18 39.08 11.70
CA TRP A 567 2.54 40.20 12.56
C TRP A 567 1.41 40.58 13.52
N THR A 568 0.16 40.54 13.06
CA THR A 568 -0.99 40.86 13.92
C THR A 568 -1.19 39.79 14.99
N PHE A 569 -1.36 38.53 14.62
CA PHE A 569 -1.67 37.46 15.57
C PHE A 569 -0.43 36.94 16.30
N GLY A 570 0.73 36.84 15.63
CA GLY A 570 1.96 36.38 16.25
C GLY A 570 2.46 37.31 17.38
N ARG A 571 2.11 38.59 17.32
CA ARG A 571 2.42 39.60 18.35
C ARG A 571 1.19 40.08 19.11
N ILE A 572 0.11 39.30 19.12
CA ILE A 572 -1.15 39.70 19.78
C ILE A 572 -0.97 40.08 21.24
N HIS A 573 0.00 39.48 21.94
CA HIS A 573 0.35 39.79 23.31
C HIS A 573 0.96 41.21 23.45
N GLU A 574 1.82 41.63 22.51
CA GLU A 574 2.37 42.99 22.45
C GLU A 574 1.25 44.00 22.18
N TRP A 575 0.42 43.73 21.16
CA TRP A 575 -0.69 44.60 20.79
C TRP A 575 -1.73 44.73 21.91
N SER A 576 -2.05 43.62 22.58
CA SER A 576 -2.99 43.61 23.71
C SER A 576 -2.45 44.38 24.91
N ARG A 577 -1.15 44.28 25.19
CA ARG A 577 -0.49 45.06 26.24
C ARG A 577 -0.53 46.56 25.92
N LEU A 578 -0.30 46.94 24.67
CA LEU A 578 -0.41 48.34 24.22
C LEU A 578 -1.86 48.86 24.30
N ALA A 579 -2.82 48.06 23.84
CA ALA A 579 -4.24 48.41 23.91
C ALA A 579 -4.73 48.55 25.35
N GLY A 580 -4.14 47.80 26.29
CA GLY A 580 -4.44 47.86 27.72
C GLY A 580 -4.16 49.22 28.38
N PHE A 581 -3.37 50.11 27.79
CA PHE A 581 -3.13 51.45 28.34
C PHE A 581 -4.34 52.39 28.19
N ALA A 582 -5.21 52.18 27.20
CA ALA A 582 -6.37 53.03 26.94
C ALA A 582 -7.56 52.23 26.35
N PRO A 583 -8.11 51.24 27.08
CA PRO A 583 -9.08 50.30 26.54
C PRO A 583 -10.38 50.97 26.08
N LYS A 584 -10.82 52.03 26.78
CA LYS A 584 -12.01 52.81 26.38
C LYS A 584 -11.81 53.47 25.01
N LEU A 585 -10.66 54.11 24.78
CA LEU A 585 -10.35 54.77 23.52
C LEU A 585 -10.25 53.75 22.38
N VAL A 586 -9.54 52.64 22.60
CA VAL A 586 -9.39 51.58 21.59
C VAL A 586 -10.74 50.98 21.22
N ASN A 587 -11.59 50.66 22.20
CA ASN A 587 -12.93 50.10 21.95
C ASN A 587 -13.86 51.10 21.25
N THR A 588 -13.78 52.38 21.59
CA THR A 588 -14.56 53.42 20.89
C THR A 588 -14.11 53.55 19.43
N LEU A 589 -12.80 53.55 19.17
CA LEU A 589 -12.24 53.66 17.82
C LEU A 589 -12.56 52.43 16.96
N THR A 590 -12.45 51.21 17.50
CA THR A 590 -12.77 49.98 16.76
C THR A 590 -14.27 49.81 16.50
N GLY A 591 -15.12 50.48 17.29
CA GLY A 591 -16.57 50.54 17.10
C GLY A 591 -17.07 51.56 16.08
N LEU A 592 -16.21 52.46 15.56
CA LEU A 592 -16.62 53.45 14.57
C LEU A 592 -16.82 52.83 13.18
N PRO A 593 -17.86 53.25 12.43
CA PRO A 593 -18.10 52.81 11.06
C PRO A 593 -16.87 53.05 10.15
N GLY A 594 -16.52 52.07 9.31
CA GLY A 594 -15.37 52.15 8.40
C GLY A 594 -14.01 51.91 9.05
N ILE A 595 -13.81 52.23 10.33
CA ILE A 595 -12.56 51.93 11.05
C ILE A 595 -12.37 50.43 11.21
N ASN A 596 -13.42 49.67 11.53
CA ASN A 596 -13.34 48.21 11.61
C ASN A 596 -12.89 47.58 10.28
N GLN A 597 -13.37 48.08 9.14
CA GLN A 597 -12.94 47.62 7.82
C GLN A 597 -11.46 47.98 7.55
N ALA A 598 -11.04 49.20 7.91
CA ALA A 598 -9.65 49.61 7.78
C ALA A 598 -8.71 48.78 8.67
N VAL A 599 -9.13 48.49 9.91
CA VAL A 599 -8.39 47.62 10.84
C VAL A 599 -8.28 46.22 10.25
N ARG A 600 -9.38 45.61 9.79
CA ARG A 600 -9.38 44.28 9.15
C ARG A 600 -8.42 44.22 7.95
N ALA A 601 -8.47 45.21 7.06
CA ALA A 601 -7.57 45.31 5.91
C ALA A 601 -6.09 45.51 6.29
N ALA A 602 -5.83 46.29 7.36
CA ALA A 602 -4.49 46.53 7.88
C ALA A 602 -3.90 45.29 8.58
N THR A 603 -4.74 44.50 9.26
CA THR A 603 -4.34 43.28 9.97
C THR A 603 -4.38 42.01 9.11
N GLY A 604 -4.92 42.10 7.89
CA GLY A 604 -5.14 40.93 7.02
C GLY A 604 -6.25 40.01 7.51
N MET A 605 -7.19 40.50 8.32
CA MET A 605 -8.39 39.75 8.64
C MET A 605 -9.37 39.91 7.48
N SER A 606 -9.80 38.79 6.87
CA SER A 606 -10.84 38.77 5.84
C SER A 606 -12.22 38.76 6.47
#